data_AF-A0A369QQS9-F1
#
_entry.id   AF-A0A369QQS9-F1
#
_cell.length_a   1.000
_cell.length_b   1.000
_cell.length_c   1.000
_cell.angle_alpha   90.00
_cell.angle_beta   90.00
_cell.angle_gamma   90.00
#
_symmetry.space_group_name_H-M   'P 1'
#
loop_
_entity.id
_entity.type
_entity.pdbx_description
1 polymer ?
#
loop_
_entity_poly.entity_id
_entity_poly.type
_entity_poly.pdbx_seq_one_letter_code
_entity_poly.pdbx_strand_id
1 'polypeptide(L)'
;MDSQDLKNKAQDLKNKADNVNPEHKEGPIASAIENYTSKLPSDLFLWAALGSMAVSATLKIMKKDEEALFVGQWAPSFLLLGNYNKMIKLAGYEKDK
;
A
#
# COMPACT_ATOMS: atom_id res chain seq x y z
N MET A 1 -34.57 -11.91 -40.26
CA MET A 1 -33.58 -11.44 -39.27
C MET A 1 -32.25 -11.87 -39.81
N ASP A 2 -31.51 -10.92 -40.34
CA ASP A 2 -30.44 -11.20 -41.30
C ASP A 2 -29.14 -11.59 -40.60
N SER A 3 -28.29 -12.37 -41.28
CA SER A 3 -27.02 -12.83 -40.73
C SER A 3 -26.12 -11.67 -40.26
N GLN A 4 -26.28 -10.48 -40.86
CA GLN A 4 -25.58 -9.26 -40.45
C GLN A 4 -26.10 -8.70 -39.11
N ASP A 5 -27.41 -8.74 -38.85
CA ASP A 5 -27.99 -8.29 -37.58
C ASP A 5 -27.53 -9.16 -36.41
N LEU A 6 -27.40 -10.47 -36.64
CA LEU A 6 -26.87 -11.41 -35.64
C LEU A 6 -25.41 -11.12 -35.30
N LYS A 7 -24.59 -10.78 -36.29
CA LYS A 7 -23.18 -10.42 -36.09
C LYS A 7 -23.03 -9.10 -35.34
N ASN A 8 -23.84 -8.10 -35.68
CA ASN A 8 -23.82 -6.80 -35.01
C ASN A 8 -24.25 -6.94 -33.54
N LYS A 9 -25.32 -7.71 -33.27
CA LYS A 9 -25.78 -7.96 -31.91
C LYS A 9 -24.77 -8.76 -31.09
N ALA A 10 -24.09 -9.74 -31.69
CA ALA A 10 -23.01 -10.48 -31.04
C ALA A 10 -21.81 -9.57 -30.72
N GLN A 11 -21.47 -8.66 -31.64
CA GLN A 11 -20.41 -7.67 -31.43
C GLN A 11 -20.76 -6.70 -30.30
N ASP A 12 -22.01 -6.23 -30.24
CA ASP A 12 -22.49 -5.35 -29.16
C ASP A 12 -22.50 -6.05 -27.80
N LEU A 13 -22.87 -7.33 -27.76
CA LEU A 13 -22.82 -8.13 -26.54
C LEU A 13 -21.38 -8.39 -26.09
N LYS A 14 -20.48 -8.67 -27.03
CA LYS A 14 -19.04 -8.78 -26.75
C LYS A 14 -18.46 -7.47 -26.24
N ASN A 15 -18.77 -6.34 -26.87
CA ASN A 15 -18.31 -5.02 -26.44
C ASN A 15 -18.88 -4.63 -25.07
N LYS A 16 -20.14 -5.01 -24.77
CA LYS A 16 -20.73 -4.83 -23.43
C LYS A 16 -20.05 -5.73 -22.40
N ALA A 17 -19.82 -7.01 -22.71
CA ALA A 17 -19.13 -7.96 -21.85
C ALA A 17 -17.67 -7.54 -21.55
N ASP A 18 -16.95 -7.07 -22.58
CA ASP A 18 -15.58 -6.55 -22.45
C ASP A 18 -15.55 -5.24 -21.62
N ASN A 19 -16.64 -4.44 -21.63
CA ASN A 19 -16.82 -3.26 -20.76
C ASN A 19 -17.34 -3.60 -19.35
N VAL A 20 -17.72 -4.85 -19.07
CA VAL A 20 -17.99 -5.34 -17.70
C VAL A 20 -16.73 -5.96 -17.12
N ASN A 21 -15.55 -5.44 -17.46
CA ASN A 21 -14.37 -5.65 -16.64
C ASN A 21 -14.48 -4.70 -15.44
N PRO A 22 -14.68 -5.20 -14.20
CA PRO A 22 -14.57 -4.37 -13.01
C PRO A 22 -13.08 -4.18 -12.71
N GLU A 23 -12.33 -3.64 -13.68
CA GLU A 23 -11.06 -3.01 -13.39
C GLU A 23 -11.38 -1.90 -12.41
N HIS A 24 -11.11 -2.20 -11.15
CA HIS A 24 -11.32 -1.33 -10.03
C HIS A 24 -10.63 0.00 -10.36
N LYS A 25 -11.41 0.97 -10.81
CA LYS A 25 -11.07 2.38 -10.67
C LYS A 25 -11.12 2.64 -9.17
N GLU A 26 -10.05 2.25 -8.49
CA GLU A 26 -9.78 2.69 -7.14
C GLU A 26 -9.86 4.22 -7.20
N GLY A 27 -10.74 4.79 -6.36
CA GLY A 27 -11.07 6.20 -6.42
C GLY A 27 -9.82 7.10 -6.33
N PRO A 28 -9.95 8.39 -6.63
CA PRO A 28 -8.82 9.34 -6.71
C PRO A 28 -7.91 9.41 -5.46
N ILE A 29 -8.32 8.79 -4.35
CA ILE A 29 -7.53 8.62 -3.14
C ILE A 29 -6.46 7.53 -3.30
N ALA A 30 -6.76 6.42 -3.99
CA ALA A 30 -5.82 5.31 -4.18
C ALA A 30 -4.71 5.65 -5.19
N SER A 31 -5.05 6.28 -6.31
CA SER A 31 -4.09 6.69 -7.36
C SER A 31 -3.12 7.80 -6.90
N ALA A 32 -3.53 8.61 -5.90
CA ALA A 32 -2.65 9.60 -5.27
C ALA A 32 -1.69 8.97 -4.23
N ILE A 33 -2.14 7.93 -3.52
CA ILE A 33 -1.29 7.13 -2.61
C ILE A 33 -0.25 6.33 -3.41
N GLU A 34 -0.65 5.79 -4.55
CA GLU A 34 0.22 4.99 -5.42
C GLU A 34 1.44 5.76 -5.96
N ASN A 35 1.30 7.07 -6.22
CA ASN A 35 2.40 7.91 -6.74
C ASN A 35 3.34 8.47 -5.65
N TYR A 36 2.89 8.59 -4.40
CA TYR A 36 3.70 9.16 -3.32
C TYR A 36 4.25 8.12 -2.34
N THR A 37 3.54 7.02 -2.10
CA THR A 37 3.97 5.96 -1.16
C THR A 37 4.95 4.97 -1.81
N SER A 38 4.94 4.86 -3.13
CA SER A 38 5.88 4.00 -3.89
C SER A 38 7.35 4.38 -3.68
N LYS A 39 7.66 5.64 -3.35
CA LYS A 39 9.02 6.13 -3.14
C LYS A 39 9.54 6.04 -1.71
N LEU A 40 8.70 5.83 -0.70
CA LEU A 40 9.20 5.61 0.65
C LEU A 40 9.79 4.19 0.72
N PRO A 41 11.10 4.04 0.95
CA PRO A 41 11.70 2.72 1.13
C PRO A 41 11.06 2.11 2.37
N SER A 42 10.53 0.87 2.29
CA SER A 42 10.10 0.11 3.47
C SER A 42 11.18 0.09 4.56
N ASP A 43 12.43 0.11 4.11
CA ASP A 43 13.62 0.03 4.94
C ASP A 43 13.81 1.29 5.78
N LEU A 44 13.30 2.45 5.36
CA LEU A 44 13.33 3.68 6.16
C LEU A 44 12.58 3.48 7.48
N PHE A 45 11.40 2.87 7.41
CA PHE A 45 10.58 2.60 8.59
C PHE A 45 11.22 1.56 9.51
N LEU A 46 11.93 0.58 8.94
CA LEU A 46 12.70 -0.39 9.72
C LEU A 46 13.86 0.29 10.45
N TRP A 47 14.64 1.12 9.76
CA TRP A 47 15.73 1.89 10.37
C TRP A 47 15.21 2.89 11.41
N ALA A 48 14.05 3.51 11.19
CA ALA A 48 13.41 4.38 12.17
C ALA A 48 12.99 3.61 13.44
N ALA A 49 12.42 2.41 13.28
CA ALA A 49 12.10 1.55 14.42
C ALA A 49 13.36 1.14 15.20
N LEU A 50 14.43 0.73 14.51
CA LEU A 50 15.72 0.42 15.11
C LEU A 50 16.34 1.64 15.81
N GLY A 51 16.31 2.81 15.18
CA GLY A 51 16.78 4.06 15.76
C GLY A 51 16.01 4.44 17.02
N SER A 52 14.68 4.34 16.99
CA SER A 52 13.80 4.57 18.15
C SER A 52 14.16 3.61 19.31
N MET A 53 14.34 2.33 19.03
CA MET A 53 14.78 1.34 20.03
C MET A 53 16.16 1.69 20.62
N ALA A 54 17.12 2.05 19.78
CA ALA A 54 18.47 2.41 20.21
C ALA A 54 18.50 3.69 21.07
N VAL A 55 17.75 4.72 20.65
CA VAL A 55 17.61 5.98 21.42
C VAL A 55 16.91 5.72 22.75
N SER A 56 15.82 4.93 22.75
CA SER A 56 15.12 4.52 23.97
C SER A 56 16.05 3.80 24.95
N ALA A 57 16.84 2.83 24.47
CA ALA A 57 17.81 2.12 25.30
C ALA A 57 18.89 3.07 25.86
N THR A 58 19.37 4.02 25.06
CA THR A 58 20.34 5.02 25.50
C THR A 58 19.75 5.91 26.60
N LEU A 59 18.53 6.42 26.41
CA LEU A 59 17.83 7.21 27.43
C LEU A 59 17.60 6.42 28.72
N LYS A 60 17.27 5.13 28.61
CA LYS A 60 17.10 4.23 29.76
C LYS A 60 18.39 4.09 30.57
N ILE A 61 19.54 3.92 29.90
CA ILE A 61 20.86 3.87 30.54
C ILE A 61 21.18 5.22 31.23
N MET A 62 20.74 6.33 30.65
CA MET A 62 20.87 7.67 31.24
C MET A 62 19.86 7.97 32.37
N LYS A 63 19.06 6.97 32.82
CA LYS A 63 18.00 7.11 33.83
C LYS A 63 16.90 8.12 33.46
N LYS A 64 16.68 8.34 32.16
CA LYS A 64 15.58 9.15 31.61
C LYS A 64 14.41 8.24 31.24
N ASP A 65 13.75 7.71 32.25
CA ASP A 65 12.80 6.59 32.11
C ASP A 65 11.55 6.96 31.29
N GLU A 66 11.00 8.15 31.51
CA GLU A 66 9.79 8.60 30.79
C GLU A 66 10.08 8.86 29.32
N GLU A 67 11.20 9.52 29.01
CA GLU A 67 11.60 9.77 27.63
C GLU A 67 11.98 8.47 26.92
N ALA A 68 12.65 7.54 27.62
CA ALA A 68 12.94 6.22 27.10
C ALA A 68 11.66 5.47 26.71
N LEU A 69 10.65 5.47 27.58
CA LEU A 69 9.34 4.85 27.31
C LEU A 69 8.63 5.54 26.15
N PHE A 70 8.55 6.87 26.16
CA PHE A 70 7.90 7.64 25.11
C PHE A 70 8.52 7.36 23.74
N VAL A 71 9.86 7.41 23.62
CA VAL A 71 10.55 7.15 22.36
C VAL A 71 10.44 5.69 21.93
N GLY A 72 10.51 4.74 22.87
CA GLY A 72 10.44 3.30 22.57
C GLY A 72 9.08 2.86 22.05
N GLN A 73 7.99 3.52 22.46
CA GLN A 73 6.63 3.25 21.98
C GLN A 73 6.43 3.56 20.49
N TRP A 74 7.30 4.34 19.86
CA TRP A 74 7.21 4.64 18.42
C TRP A 74 7.73 3.52 17.51
N ALA A 75 8.54 2.59 18.02
CA ALA A 75 9.06 1.46 17.25
C ALA A 75 7.94 0.62 16.58
N PRO A 76 6.89 0.15 17.29
CA PRO A 76 5.79 -0.56 16.65
C PRO A 76 5.03 0.30 15.63
N SER A 77 4.85 1.61 15.87
CA SER A 77 4.20 2.52 14.92
C SER A 77 4.96 2.58 13.59
N PHE A 78 6.28 2.72 13.61
CA PHE A 78 7.10 2.69 12.40
C PHE A 78 7.01 1.34 11.68
N LEU A 79 7.10 0.23 12.40
CA LEU A 79 6.96 -1.10 11.79
C LEU A 79 5.59 -1.32 11.15
N LEU A 80 4.52 -0.77 11.73
CA LEU A 80 3.18 -0.87 11.18
C LEU A 80 3.05 -0.09 9.86
N LEU A 81 3.64 1.11 9.79
CA LEU A 81 3.74 1.89 8.55
C LEU A 81 4.57 1.18 7.47
N GLY A 82 5.71 0.60 7.86
CA GLY A 82 6.56 -0.18 6.95
C GLY A 82 5.85 -1.41 6.39
N ASN A 83 5.13 -2.16 7.24
CA ASN A 83 4.34 -3.32 6.82
C ASN A 83 3.17 -2.94 5.91
N TYR A 84 2.47 -1.84 6.19
CA TYR A 84 1.39 -1.34 5.33
C TYR A 84 1.89 -1.06 3.91
N ASN A 85 3.01 -0.34 3.77
CA ASN A 85 3.63 -0.08 2.46
C ASN A 85 4.00 -1.38 1.73
N LYS A 86 4.55 -2.35 2.45
CA LYS A 86 4.93 -3.64 1.86
C LYS A 86 3.72 -4.45 1.39
N MET A 87 2.64 -4.50 2.18
CA MET A 87 1.40 -5.20 1.82
C MET A 87 0.74 -4.59 0.58
N ILE A 88 0.70 -3.26 0.48
CA ILE A 88 0.15 -2.58 -0.70
C ILE A 88 0.97 -2.91 -1.95
N LYS A 89 2.30 -2.81 -1.87
CA LYS A 89 3.17 -3.14 -3.00
C LYS A 89 2.96 -4.58 -3.44
N LEU A 90 2.85 -5.52 -2.49
CA LEU A 90 2.59 -6.93 -2.79
C LEU A 90 1.23 -7.12 -3.49
N ALA A 91 0.17 -6.47 -3.01
CA ALA A 91 -1.15 -6.55 -3.63
C ALA A 91 -1.20 -5.92 -5.04
N GLY A 92 -0.41 -4.87 -5.29
CA GLY A 92 -0.26 -4.30 -6.64
C GLY A 92 0.47 -5.25 -7.61
N TYR A 93 1.57 -5.88 -7.18
CA TYR A 93 2.32 -6.84 -8.00
C TYR A 93 1.50 -8.07 -8.42
N GLU A 94 0.50 -8.50 -7.63
CA GLU A 94 -0.39 -9.60 -7.99
C GLU A 94 -1.43 -9.20 -9.04
N LYS A 95 -1.82 -7.93 -9.12
CA LYS A 95 -2.75 -7.44 -10.16
C LYS A 95 -2.10 -7.28 -11.54
N ASP A 96 -0.78 -7.09 -11.58
CA ASP A 96 0.01 -6.88 -12.81
C ASP A 96 0.51 -8.19 -13.47
N LYS A 97 0.17 -9.36 -12.92
CA LYS A 97 0.56 -10.69 -13.44
C LYS A 97 -0.61 -11.43 -14.06
#